data_AF-A0A9W5N7K0-F1
#
_entry.id   AF-A0A9W5N7K0-F1
#
_cell.length_a   1.000
_cell.length_b   1.000
_cell.length_c   1.000
_cell.angle_alpha   90.00
_cell.angle_beta   90.00
_cell.angle_gamma   90.00
#
_symmetry.space_group_name_H-M   'P 1'
#
loop_
_entity.id
_entity.type
_entity.pdbx_description
1 polymer ?
#
loop_
_entity_poly.entity_id
_entity_poly.type
_entity_poly.pdbx_seq_one_letter_code
_entity_poly.pdbx_strand_id
1 'polypeptide(L)'
;MTHMYDQPEIKNQNTETNFPPPSVYVNSAVSWGAIFAGAVAAASLALIMLMLGAGLGLTSISPWGNHGVSAETVGIAAIAWLTFTQIVASGMGGYLAGRLRTKRVDVHTNEIYFRDTAHGFLTWAVASLISAMLLTTTIGSILGGSAKVVGSIAGGAATAASVAGASGMDRSSSALSGSPMEYFIHSMFRTGNATSTDGNQPAPQQDISAGQLGEVTGIFANSIGSGSLPQEDLQYVSKLIAQHTGISQQEAEQRVQASYEKVQMKLKEAKVKAQQAADTARKTTSYVMLWTFISLLIGAFIASLSATFGGRQRDL
;
A
#
# COMPACT_ATOMS: atom_id res chain seq x y z
N MET A 1 32.63 102.03 36.75
CA MET A 1 32.92 101.17 35.59
C MET A 1 33.08 99.74 36.08
N THR A 2 31.96 99.04 36.18
CA THR A 2 31.87 97.60 36.45
C THR A 2 31.91 96.88 35.12
N HIS A 3 33.07 96.33 34.76
CA HIS A 3 33.18 95.48 33.57
C HIS A 3 32.65 94.07 33.92
N MET A 4 31.51 93.71 33.32
CA MET A 4 31.04 92.33 33.24
C MET A 4 32.09 91.48 32.53
N TYR A 5 32.51 90.37 33.13
CA TYR A 5 33.13 89.26 32.41
C TYR A 5 32.00 88.38 31.89
N ASP A 6 31.82 88.39 30.58
CA ASP A 6 31.00 87.45 29.84
C ASP A 6 31.75 86.10 29.81
N GLN A 7 31.24 85.09 30.51
CA GLN A 7 31.80 83.73 30.41
C GLN A 7 31.22 83.06 29.15
N PRO A 8 32.04 82.53 28.23
CA PRO A 8 31.53 81.73 27.14
C PRO A 8 30.95 80.43 27.71
N GLU A 9 29.63 80.27 27.55
CA GLU A 9 28.91 79.04 27.83
C GLU A 9 29.46 77.93 26.93
N ILE A 10 30.36 77.10 27.46
CA ILE A 10 30.81 75.90 26.76
C ILE A 10 29.64 74.93 26.74
N LYS A 11 28.87 74.99 25.66
CA LYS A 11 27.85 73.99 25.34
C LYS A 11 28.58 72.68 25.06
N ASN A 12 28.68 71.83 26.10
CA ASN A 12 29.11 70.45 25.95
C ASN A 12 28.12 69.77 24.99
N GLN A 13 28.49 69.71 23.71
CA GLN A 13 27.89 68.79 22.76
C GLN A 13 28.36 67.40 23.15
N ASN A 14 27.71 66.83 24.18
CA ASN A 14 27.69 65.40 24.38
C ASN A 14 27.06 64.84 23.11
N THR A 15 27.93 64.47 22.18
CA THR A 15 27.55 63.70 21.01
C THR A 15 27.26 62.32 21.57
N GLU A 16 26.07 62.13 22.14
CA GLU A 16 25.57 60.81 22.43
C GLU A 16 25.50 60.11 21.08
N THR A 17 26.55 59.34 20.80
CA THR A 17 26.52 58.30 19.79
C THR A 17 25.38 57.39 20.20
N ASN A 18 24.20 57.65 19.66
CA ASN A 18 23.06 56.76 19.69
C ASN A 18 23.52 55.50 18.95
N PHE A 19 24.16 54.58 19.68
CA PHE A 19 24.28 53.22 19.20
C PHE A 19 22.86 52.74 19.00
N PRO A 20 22.44 52.37 17.77
CA PRO A 20 21.17 51.68 17.64
C PRO A 20 21.22 50.51 18.63
N PRO A 21 20.16 50.27 19.43
CA PRO A 21 20.13 49.11 20.30
C PRO A 21 20.50 47.91 19.44
N PRO A 22 21.38 46.99 19.92
CA PRO A 22 21.78 45.85 19.13
C PRO A 22 20.51 45.24 18.57
N SER A 23 20.40 45.18 17.24
CA SER A 23 19.26 44.54 16.60
C SER A 23 19.22 43.14 17.17
N VAL A 24 18.30 42.90 18.10
CA VAL A 24 18.11 41.58 18.68
C VAL A 24 17.60 40.77 17.52
N TYR A 25 18.51 40.12 16.80
CA TYR A 25 18.16 39.06 15.88
C TYR A 25 17.52 38.00 16.77
N VAL A 26 16.20 38.07 16.90
CA VAL A 26 15.36 37.04 17.48
C VAL A 26 15.46 35.85 16.54
N ASN A 27 16.58 35.13 16.67
CA ASN A 27 16.78 33.87 15.98
C ASN A 27 15.65 32.95 16.44
N SER A 28 14.92 32.37 15.49
CA SER A 28 13.85 31.42 15.77
C SER A 28 14.33 30.33 16.76
N ALA A 29 13.47 29.94 17.70
CA ALA A 29 13.76 28.83 18.61
C ALA A 29 13.92 27.50 17.86
N VAL A 30 13.30 27.42 16.68
CA VAL A 30 13.30 26.27 15.77
C VAL A 30 14.21 26.57 14.59
N SER A 31 15.27 25.76 14.40
CA SER A 31 16.13 25.78 13.23
C SER A 31 15.57 24.84 12.15
N TRP A 32 14.71 25.37 11.29
CA TRP A 32 14.11 24.60 10.19
C TRP A 32 15.16 24.04 9.23
N GLY A 33 16.24 24.77 8.95
CA GLY A 33 17.33 24.28 8.11
C GLY A 33 17.96 23.00 8.66
N ALA A 34 18.19 22.93 9.98
CA ALA A 34 18.72 21.74 10.63
C ALA A 34 17.73 20.56 10.59
N ILE A 35 16.45 20.85 10.79
CA ILE A 35 15.36 19.84 10.72
C ILE A 35 15.27 19.25 9.31
N PHE A 36 15.24 20.09 8.27
CA PHE A 36 15.17 19.63 6.89
C PHE A 36 16.43 18.86 6.47
N ALA A 37 17.62 19.33 6.83
CA ALA A 37 18.86 18.63 6.54
C ALA A 37 18.88 17.22 7.18
N GLY A 38 18.51 17.12 8.46
CA GLY A 38 18.37 15.85 9.15
C GLY A 38 17.29 14.96 8.54
N ALA A 39 16.17 15.53 8.11
CA ALA A 39 15.03 14.78 7.59
C ALA A 39 15.34 14.18 6.22
N VAL A 40 16.01 14.95 5.36
CA VAL A 40 16.49 14.47 4.05
C VAL A 40 17.52 13.36 4.22
N ALA A 41 18.45 13.49 5.18
CA ALA A 41 19.43 12.45 5.48
C ALA A 41 18.74 11.16 5.99
N ALA A 42 17.78 11.29 6.92
CA ALA A 42 17.00 10.16 7.41
C ALA A 42 16.21 9.49 6.29
N ALA A 43 15.49 10.26 5.47
CA ALA A 43 14.70 9.73 4.36
C ALA A 43 15.57 9.02 3.30
N SER A 44 16.73 9.60 2.96
CA SER A 44 17.68 9.00 2.02
C SER A 44 18.23 7.68 2.55
N LEU A 45 18.63 7.64 3.83
CA LEU A 45 19.14 6.42 4.46
C LEU A 45 18.05 5.35 4.59
N ALA A 46 16.83 5.75 4.96
CA ALA A 46 15.68 4.85 5.01
C ALA A 46 15.39 4.25 3.63
N LEU A 47 15.48 5.03 2.55
CA LEU A 47 15.26 4.56 1.19
C LEU A 47 16.32 3.54 0.76
N ILE A 48 17.61 3.79 1.05
CA ILE A 48 18.70 2.85 0.77
C ILE A 48 18.49 1.53 1.53
N MET A 49 18.16 1.62 2.83
CA MET A 49 17.88 0.44 3.66
C MET A 49 16.63 -0.32 3.21
N LEU A 50 15.61 0.39 2.73
CA LEU A 50 14.40 -0.22 2.18
C LEU A 50 14.71 -0.99 0.89
N MET A 51 15.49 -0.41 -0.02
CA MET A 51 15.93 -1.09 -1.24
C MET A 51 16.77 -2.32 -0.93
N LEU A 52 17.69 -2.22 0.04
CA LEU A 52 18.51 -3.36 0.47
C LEU A 52 17.64 -4.49 1.06
N GLY A 53 16.74 -4.17 1.98
CA GLY A 53 15.82 -5.15 2.57
C GLY A 53 14.90 -5.81 1.56
N ALA A 54 14.39 -5.04 0.60
CA ALA A 54 13.59 -5.58 -0.50
C ALA A 54 14.40 -6.55 -1.37
N GLY A 55 15.65 -6.20 -1.71
CA GLY A 55 16.55 -7.09 -2.45
C GLY A 55 16.81 -8.40 -1.72
N LEU A 56 17.17 -8.34 -0.43
CA LEU A 56 17.40 -9.53 0.40
C LEU A 56 16.12 -10.39 0.54
N GLY A 57 14.96 -9.75 0.72
CA GLY A 57 13.68 -10.44 0.81
C GLY A 57 13.31 -11.21 -0.46
N LEU A 58 13.50 -10.59 -1.63
CA LEU A 58 13.23 -11.23 -2.92
C LEU A 58 14.12 -12.45 -3.17
N THR A 59 15.39 -12.43 -2.72
CA THR A 59 16.28 -13.59 -2.83
C THR A 59 15.88 -14.77 -1.93
N SER A 60 15.06 -14.53 -0.89
CA SER A 60 14.65 -15.55 0.07
C SER A 60 13.38 -16.31 -0.33
N ILE A 61 12.63 -15.78 -1.31
CA ILE A 61 11.36 -16.35 -1.80
C ILE A 61 11.65 -17.03 -3.13
N SER A 62 11.40 -18.34 -3.25
CA SER A 62 11.51 -19.03 -4.53
C SER A 62 10.19 -18.95 -5.31
N PRO A 63 10.25 -18.70 -6.64
CA PRO A 63 9.06 -18.66 -7.50
C PRO A 63 8.51 -20.06 -7.83
N TRP A 64 9.24 -21.12 -7.49
CA TRP A 64 8.82 -22.52 -7.74
C TRP A 64 8.26 -23.16 -6.46
N GLY A 65 7.19 -23.94 -6.60
CA GLY A 65 6.51 -24.58 -5.48
C GLY A 65 7.42 -25.50 -4.65
N ASN A 66 7.18 -25.56 -3.34
CA ASN A 66 7.92 -26.35 -2.33
C ASN A 66 9.39 -26.00 -2.09
N HIS A 67 9.88 -24.88 -2.62
CA HIS A 67 11.21 -24.34 -2.29
C HIS A 67 11.08 -22.89 -1.82
N GLY A 68 11.76 -22.53 -0.73
CA GLY A 68 11.77 -21.17 -0.16
C GLY A 68 11.56 -21.12 1.35
N VAL A 69 11.80 -19.95 1.95
CA VAL A 69 11.57 -19.70 3.38
C VAL A 69 10.07 -19.53 3.65
N SER A 70 9.59 -19.97 4.82
CA SER A 70 8.20 -19.77 5.25
C SER A 70 7.78 -18.29 5.20
N ALA A 71 6.55 -18.01 4.77
CA ALA A 71 5.98 -16.66 4.75
C ALA A 71 6.00 -15.99 6.14
N GLU A 72 5.86 -16.78 7.21
CA GLU A 72 5.95 -16.29 8.59
C GLU A 72 7.36 -15.78 8.92
N THR A 73 8.39 -16.57 8.59
CA THR A 73 9.79 -16.20 8.82
C THR A 73 10.18 -14.96 8.02
N VAL A 74 9.74 -14.87 6.77
CA VAL A 74 9.94 -13.66 5.94
C VAL A 74 9.25 -12.45 6.56
N GLY A 75 8.02 -12.61 7.09
CA GLY A 75 7.29 -11.55 7.77
C GLY A 75 8.00 -11.03 9.03
N ILE A 76 8.50 -11.95 9.88
CA ILE A 76 9.26 -11.59 11.09
C ILE A 76 10.56 -10.87 10.71
N ALA A 77 11.30 -11.38 9.72
CA ALA A 77 12.52 -10.74 9.25
C ALA A 77 12.26 -9.35 8.68
N ALA A 78 11.15 -9.15 7.95
CA ALA A 78 10.75 -7.85 7.44
C ALA A 78 10.46 -6.85 8.57
N ILE A 79 9.76 -7.26 9.63
CA ILE A 79 9.48 -6.41 10.79
C ILE A 79 10.76 -6.02 11.53
N ALA A 80 11.65 -6.99 11.76
CA ALA A 80 12.95 -6.74 12.38
C ALA A 80 13.77 -5.75 11.53
N TRP A 81 13.79 -5.94 10.21
CA TRP A 81 14.48 -5.07 9.27
C TRP A 81 13.92 -3.64 9.23
N LEU A 82 12.59 -3.50 9.21
CA LEU A 82 11.94 -2.19 9.25
C LEU A 82 12.22 -1.45 10.57
N THR A 83 12.19 -2.16 11.69
CA THR A 83 12.55 -1.59 13.00
C THR A 83 14.00 -1.15 13.03
N PHE A 84 14.91 -1.99 12.53
CA PHE A 84 16.32 -1.64 12.41
C PHE A 84 16.54 -0.41 11.52
N THR A 85 15.85 -0.35 10.37
CA THR A 85 15.86 0.80 9.47
C THR A 85 15.41 2.07 10.18
N GLN A 86 14.31 2.02 10.94
CA GLN A 86 13.82 3.16 11.71
C GLN A 86 14.84 3.64 12.74
N ILE A 87 15.50 2.75 13.46
CA ILE A 87 16.53 3.11 14.45
C ILE A 87 17.69 3.83 13.76
N VAL A 88 18.25 3.23 12.71
CA VAL A 88 19.45 3.75 12.03
C VAL A 88 19.17 5.07 11.31
N ALA A 89 18.09 5.13 10.53
CA ALA A 89 17.70 6.32 9.77
C ALA A 89 17.32 7.49 10.69
N SER A 90 16.48 7.22 11.69
CA SER A 90 16.02 8.24 12.64
C SER A 90 17.16 8.73 13.52
N GLY A 91 18.06 7.83 13.96
CA GLY A 91 19.24 8.19 14.72
C GLY A 91 20.19 9.11 13.96
N MET A 92 20.45 8.80 12.68
CA MET A 92 21.28 9.66 11.81
C MET A 92 20.65 11.04 11.61
N GLY A 93 19.35 11.10 11.26
CA GLY A 93 18.66 12.37 11.05
C GLY A 93 18.58 13.22 12.31
N GLY A 94 18.21 12.62 13.44
CA GLY A 94 18.16 13.29 14.73
C GLY A 94 19.52 13.84 15.15
N TYR A 95 20.58 13.03 15.04
CA TYR A 95 21.94 13.46 15.33
C TYR A 95 22.37 14.68 14.50
N LEU A 96 22.11 14.66 13.18
CA LEU A 96 22.42 15.78 12.30
C LEU A 96 21.61 17.02 12.67
N ALA A 97 20.32 16.88 12.96
CA ALA A 97 19.47 18.01 13.36
C ALA A 97 19.96 18.65 14.68
N GLY A 98 20.36 17.84 15.66
CA GLY A 98 20.96 18.33 16.89
C GLY A 98 22.28 19.08 16.65
N ARG A 99 23.16 18.50 15.83
CA ARG A 99 24.50 19.06 15.56
C ARG A 99 24.46 20.33 14.71
N LEU A 100 23.51 20.44 13.78
CA LEU A 100 23.36 21.58 12.86
C LEU A 100 22.49 22.72 13.42
N ARG A 101 21.73 22.50 14.51
CA ARG A 101 20.92 23.56 15.14
C ARG A 101 21.83 24.66 15.69
N THR A 102 21.44 25.92 15.58
CA THR A 102 22.20 27.06 16.12
C THR A 102 22.39 26.96 17.64
N LYS A 103 23.63 27.14 18.11
CA LYS A 103 23.98 27.27 19.53
C LYS A 103 23.41 28.59 20.08
N ARG A 104 22.71 28.55 21.21
CA ARG A 104 22.35 29.75 21.97
C ARG A 104 23.19 29.79 23.23
N VAL A 105 23.93 30.88 23.40
CA VAL A 105 24.56 31.24 24.66
C VAL A 105 23.48 31.84 25.58
N ASP A 106 23.67 31.75 26.90
CA ASP A 106 22.78 32.35 27.93
C ASP A 106 21.39 31.71 28.10
N VAL A 107 21.26 30.41 27.83
CA VAL A 107 20.02 29.65 28.05
C VAL A 107 20.26 28.50 29.02
N HIS A 108 19.30 28.25 29.92
CA HIS A 108 19.35 27.15 30.88
C HIS A 108 19.50 25.77 30.20
N THR A 109 20.30 24.89 30.79
CA THR A 109 20.60 23.55 30.26
C THR A 109 19.34 22.73 29.93
N ASN A 110 18.29 22.83 30.75
CA ASN A 110 17.03 22.12 30.54
C ASN A 110 16.32 22.54 29.24
N GLU A 111 16.37 23.83 28.91
CA GLU A 111 15.78 24.37 27.68
C GLU A 111 16.61 23.96 26.45
N ILE A 112 17.94 23.88 26.58
CA ILE A 112 18.80 23.34 25.51
C ILE A 112 18.41 21.88 25.21
N TYR A 113 18.25 21.06 26.26
CA TYR A 113 17.87 19.65 26.16
C TYR A 113 16.48 19.46 25.54
N PHE A 114 15.47 20.20 26.00
CA PHE A 114 14.13 20.17 25.43
C PHE A 114 14.15 20.51 23.93
N ARG A 115 14.84 21.59 23.56
CA ARG A 115 14.94 22.01 22.17
C ARG A 115 15.67 20.99 21.30
N ASP A 116 16.77 20.38 21.77
CA ASP A 116 17.48 19.37 20.98
C ASP A 116 16.60 18.12 20.78
N THR A 117 15.91 17.67 21.83
CA THR A 117 14.92 16.58 21.74
C THR A 117 13.81 16.90 20.73
N ALA A 118 13.26 18.12 20.79
CA ALA A 118 12.21 18.57 19.87
C ALA A 118 12.68 18.66 18.41
N HIS A 119 13.94 19.04 18.16
CA HIS A 119 14.49 19.05 16.79
C HIS A 119 14.64 17.64 16.25
N GLY A 120 15.05 16.68 17.07
CA GLY A 120 15.06 15.26 16.69
C GLY A 120 13.68 14.74 16.33
N PHE A 121 12.69 15.00 17.19
CA PHE A 121 11.30 14.62 16.94
C PHE A 121 10.72 15.25 15.65
N LEU A 122 10.90 16.57 15.46
CA LEU A 122 10.45 17.26 14.25
C LEU A 122 11.14 16.73 12.99
N THR A 123 12.42 16.39 13.09
CA THR A 123 13.19 15.78 11.99
C THR A 123 12.59 14.44 11.57
N TRP A 124 12.28 13.58 12.54
CA TRP A 124 11.58 12.32 12.28
C TRP A 124 10.19 12.54 11.67
N ALA A 125 9.43 13.52 12.17
CA ALA A 125 8.10 13.83 11.66
C ALA A 125 8.15 14.28 10.19
N VAL A 126 9.04 15.22 9.85
CA VAL A 126 9.23 15.70 8.48
C VAL A 126 9.71 14.56 7.56
N ALA A 127 10.68 13.75 8.00
CA ALA A 127 11.15 12.59 7.22
C ALA A 127 10.02 11.58 6.95
N SER A 128 9.18 11.32 7.95
CA SER A 128 8.03 10.42 7.84
C SER A 128 6.96 10.95 6.87
N LEU A 129 6.67 12.26 6.92
CA LEU A 129 5.73 12.91 5.99
C LEU A 129 6.26 12.88 4.55
N ILE A 130 7.54 13.21 4.33
CA ILE A 130 8.18 13.10 3.01
C ILE A 130 8.06 11.66 2.49
N SER A 131 8.38 10.68 3.32
CA SER A 131 8.28 9.27 2.95
C SER A 131 6.84 8.88 2.61
N ALA A 132 5.85 9.33 3.37
CA ALA A 132 4.43 9.06 3.11
C ALA A 132 3.94 9.69 1.79
N MET A 133 4.40 10.92 1.47
CA MET A 133 4.09 11.60 0.21
C MET A 133 4.69 10.86 -1.00
N LEU A 134 5.95 10.43 -0.88
CA LEU A 134 6.63 9.64 -1.92
C LEU A 134 5.90 8.32 -2.17
N LEU A 135 5.52 7.60 -1.10
CA LEU A 135 4.77 6.35 -1.19
C LEU A 135 3.38 6.53 -1.83
N THR A 136 2.70 7.64 -1.56
CA THR A 136 1.40 7.94 -2.18
C THR A 136 1.53 8.19 -3.67
N THR A 137 2.60 8.86 -4.10
CA THR A 137 2.84 9.21 -5.51
C THR A 137 3.19 8.00 -6.36
N THR A 138 4.00 7.06 -5.85
CA THR A 138 4.33 5.81 -6.57
C THR A 138 3.10 4.92 -6.80
N ILE A 139 2.16 4.91 -5.85
CA ILE A 139 0.90 4.15 -6.00
C ILE A 139 0.02 4.76 -7.10
N GLY A 140 -0.10 6.09 -7.15
CA GLY A 140 -0.92 6.80 -8.15
C GLY A 140 -0.48 6.55 -9.60
N SER A 141 0.83 6.45 -9.86
CA SER A 141 1.36 6.16 -11.20
C SER A 141 1.07 4.73 -11.69
N ILE A 142 0.85 3.78 -10.78
CA ILE A 142 0.57 2.38 -11.12
C ILE A 142 -0.92 2.17 -11.46
N LEU A 143 -1.82 2.94 -10.85
CA LEU A 143 -3.26 2.89 -11.13
C LEU A 143 -3.68 3.69 -12.38
N GLY A 144 -2.88 4.67 -12.82
CA GLY A 144 -3.19 5.52 -13.98
C GLY A 144 -2.62 5.05 -15.33
N GLY A 145 -1.79 4.00 -15.35
CA GLY A 145 -1.13 3.49 -16.55
C GLY A 145 -1.53 2.05 -16.87
N SER A 146 -2.05 1.82 -18.06
CA SER A 146 -2.43 0.50 -18.61
C SER A 146 -1.44 -0.62 -18.26
N ALA A 147 -1.96 -1.67 -17.61
CA ALA A 147 -1.42 -3.01 -17.42
C ALA A 147 -0.05 -3.32 -18.08
N LYS A 148 1.05 -3.01 -17.39
CA LYS A 148 2.26 -3.82 -17.45
C LYS A 148 2.64 -4.23 -16.04
N VAL A 149 2.50 -5.53 -15.79
CA VAL A 149 3.06 -6.24 -14.64
C VAL A 149 4.59 -6.25 -14.78
N VAL A 150 5.22 -5.10 -14.55
CA VAL A 150 6.67 -4.92 -14.29
C VAL A 150 6.78 -3.65 -13.46
N GLY A 151 6.94 -3.77 -12.14
CA GLY A 151 7.14 -2.59 -11.29
C GLY A 151 6.80 -2.70 -9.81
N SER A 152 6.80 -3.90 -9.19
CA SER A 152 6.62 -4.05 -7.73
C SER A 152 7.89 -3.71 -6.92
N ILE A 153 8.69 -2.73 -7.36
CA ILE A 153 9.99 -2.40 -6.76
C ILE A 153 9.98 -0.96 -6.24
N ALA A 154 9.12 -0.66 -5.27
CA ALA A 154 9.23 0.52 -4.40
C ALA A 154 8.18 0.46 -3.26
N GLY A 155 8.39 -0.38 -2.24
CA GLY A 155 7.57 -0.29 -1.02
C GLY A 155 7.32 -1.60 -0.27
N GLY A 156 8.36 -2.27 0.22
CA GLY A 156 8.23 -3.56 0.93
C GLY A 156 7.28 -3.58 2.16
N ALA A 157 6.87 -2.43 2.70
CA ALA A 157 5.92 -2.35 3.81
C ALA A 157 4.55 -1.74 3.43
N ALA A 158 4.54 -0.67 2.62
CA ALA A 158 3.32 0.02 2.20
C ALA A 158 2.59 -0.72 1.06
N THR A 159 3.34 -1.38 0.18
CA THR A 159 2.81 -2.16 -0.94
C THR A 159 2.19 -3.47 -0.46
N ALA A 160 2.65 -4.05 0.66
CA ALA A 160 2.00 -5.22 1.24
C ALA A 160 0.57 -4.92 1.71
N ALA A 161 0.33 -3.75 2.30
CA ALA A 161 -0.99 -3.30 2.73
C ALA A 161 -1.90 -2.87 1.56
N SER A 162 -1.37 -2.21 0.52
CA SER A 162 -2.16 -1.77 -0.63
C SER A 162 -2.40 -2.86 -1.68
N VAL A 163 -1.45 -3.78 -1.88
CA VAL A 163 -1.61 -4.91 -2.83
C VAL A 163 -2.54 -5.97 -2.25
N ALA A 164 -2.59 -6.17 -0.93
CA ALA A 164 -3.57 -7.04 -0.30
C ALA A 164 -5.02 -6.54 -0.47
N GLY A 165 -5.22 -5.21 -0.53
CA GLY A 165 -6.53 -4.59 -0.79
C GLY A 165 -6.89 -4.47 -2.29
N ALA A 166 -5.91 -4.18 -3.17
CA ALA A 166 -6.17 -3.93 -4.59
C ALA A 166 -6.19 -5.22 -5.45
N SER A 167 -5.41 -6.25 -5.10
CA SER A 167 -5.34 -7.49 -5.89
C SER A 167 -6.56 -8.41 -5.73
N GLY A 168 -7.42 -8.13 -4.73
CA GLY A 168 -8.69 -8.82 -4.51
C GLY A 168 -9.87 -8.24 -5.28
N MET A 169 -9.78 -6.99 -5.75
CA MET A 169 -10.91 -6.31 -6.41
C MET A 169 -10.84 -6.43 -7.93
N ASP A 170 -9.65 -6.45 -8.51
CA ASP A 170 -9.44 -6.45 -9.97
C ASP A 170 -9.44 -7.86 -10.60
N ARG A 171 -9.27 -8.90 -9.77
CA ARG A 171 -9.43 -10.31 -10.20
C ARG A 171 -10.88 -10.79 -10.17
N SER A 172 -11.74 -10.13 -9.41
CA SER A 172 -13.17 -10.48 -9.38
C SER A 172 -13.93 -9.93 -10.59
N SER A 173 -13.53 -8.77 -11.14
CA SER A 173 -14.13 -8.18 -12.34
C SER A 173 -13.62 -8.83 -13.64
N SER A 174 -12.33 -9.20 -13.69
CA SER A 174 -11.73 -9.88 -14.86
C SER A 174 -12.07 -11.36 -14.98
N ALA A 175 -12.49 -12.02 -13.89
CA ALA A 175 -12.96 -13.41 -13.92
C ALA A 175 -14.34 -13.60 -14.59
N LEU A 176 -15.11 -12.54 -14.78
CA LEU A 176 -16.44 -12.61 -15.41
C LEU A 176 -16.44 -12.29 -16.91
N SER A 177 -15.40 -11.66 -17.46
CA SER A 177 -15.41 -11.16 -18.85
C SER A 177 -14.89 -12.15 -19.89
N GLY A 178 -14.54 -13.38 -19.47
CA GLY A 178 -14.19 -14.53 -20.34
C GLY A 178 -14.52 -15.86 -19.64
N SER A 179 -15.72 -15.89 -19.04
CA SER A 179 -16.06 -16.61 -17.81
C SER A 179 -15.93 -18.14 -17.86
N PRO A 180 -15.52 -18.80 -16.76
CA PRO A 180 -15.78 -20.23 -16.51
C PRO A 180 -17.24 -20.63 -16.79
N MET A 181 -18.19 -19.70 -16.60
CA MET A 181 -19.61 -19.87 -16.93
C MET A 181 -19.84 -20.11 -18.42
N GLU A 182 -19.18 -19.35 -19.28
CA GLU A 182 -19.32 -19.46 -20.72
C GLU A 182 -18.81 -20.82 -21.21
N TYR A 183 -17.68 -21.28 -20.67
CA TYR A 183 -17.18 -22.64 -20.90
C TYR A 183 -18.18 -23.71 -20.42
N PHE A 184 -18.77 -23.54 -19.22
CA PHE A 184 -19.76 -24.47 -18.69
C PHE A 184 -21.02 -24.53 -19.58
N ILE A 185 -21.53 -23.38 -20.01
CA ILE A 185 -22.70 -23.30 -20.89
C ILE A 185 -22.41 -23.97 -22.23
N HIS A 186 -21.27 -23.69 -22.86
CA HIS A 186 -20.86 -24.36 -24.09
C HIS A 186 -20.66 -25.87 -23.91
N SER A 187 -20.27 -26.33 -22.71
CA SER A 187 -20.10 -27.76 -22.44
C SER A 187 -21.44 -28.52 -22.36
N MET A 188 -22.54 -27.86 -22.00
CA MET A 188 -23.88 -28.49 -21.91
C MET A 188 -24.44 -28.87 -23.28
N PHE A 189 -24.17 -28.03 -24.28
CA PHE A 189 -24.59 -28.20 -25.67
C PHE A 189 -23.61 -29.03 -26.50
N ARG A 190 -22.45 -29.37 -25.94
CA ARG A 190 -21.52 -30.29 -26.60
C ARG A 190 -22.13 -31.68 -26.61
N THR A 191 -22.25 -32.28 -27.79
CA THR A 191 -22.63 -33.68 -27.96
C THR A 191 -21.55 -34.54 -27.29
N GLY A 192 -21.83 -35.02 -26.09
CA GLY A 192 -20.97 -35.98 -25.40
C GLY A 192 -21.10 -37.32 -26.12
N ASN A 193 -19.98 -37.82 -26.67
CA ASN A 193 -19.79 -39.17 -27.22
C ASN A 193 -21.09 -39.96 -27.43
N ALA A 194 -21.91 -39.55 -28.40
CA ALA A 194 -22.73 -40.54 -29.07
C ALA A 194 -21.72 -41.38 -29.82
N THR A 195 -21.39 -42.55 -29.27
CA THR A 195 -20.75 -43.63 -30.02
C THR A 195 -21.59 -43.79 -31.27
N SER A 196 -21.09 -43.27 -32.39
CA SER A 196 -21.66 -43.39 -33.72
C SER A 196 -21.57 -44.86 -34.12
N THR A 197 -22.42 -45.68 -33.53
CA THR A 197 -22.70 -47.04 -33.99
C THR A 197 -23.87 -46.92 -34.92
N ASP A 198 -23.65 -46.27 -36.06
CA ASP A 198 -24.25 -46.57 -37.36
C ASP A 198 -23.88 -45.47 -38.35
N GLY A 199 -23.37 -45.91 -39.51
CA GLY A 199 -22.85 -45.08 -40.58
C GLY A 199 -23.93 -44.36 -41.37
N ASN A 200 -24.71 -43.49 -40.73
CA ASN A 200 -25.62 -42.59 -41.42
C ASN A 200 -25.27 -41.12 -41.12
N GLN A 201 -25.31 -40.31 -42.17
CA GLN A 201 -24.83 -38.94 -42.26
C GLN A 201 -25.16 -38.07 -41.03
N PRO A 202 -24.23 -37.18 -40.59
CA PRO A 202 -24.52 -36.26 -39.50
C PRO A 202 -25.70 -35.36 -39.92
N ALA A 203 -26.77 -35.40 -39.12
CA ALA A 203 -27.87 -34.44 -39.23
C ALA A 203 -27.29 -33.00 -39.20
N PRO A 204 -27.86 -32.03 -39.93
CA PRO A 204 -27.37 -30.66 -39.93
C PRO A 204 -27.38 -30.15 -38.49
N GLN A 205 -26.18 -30.00 -37.93
CA GLN A 205 -25.96 -29.50 -36.60
C GLN A 205 -26.41 -28.03 -36.62
N GLN A 206 -27.62 -27.76 -36.13
CA GLN A 206 -28.09 -26.38 -36.00
C GLN A 206 -27.18 -25.69 -34.99
N ASP A 207 -26.32 -24.81 -35.49
CA ASP A 207 -25.50 -23.96 -34.66
C ASP A 207 -26.41 -23.14 -33.73
N ILE A 208 -26.16 -23.21 -32.43
CA ILE A 208 -26.89 -22.42 -31.45
C ILE A 208 -26.54 -20.96 -31.68
N SER A 209 -27.55 -20.10 -31.79
CA SER A 209 -27.33 -18.69 -32.01
C SER A 209 -26.69 -18.03 -30.77
N ALA A 210 -25.84 -17.02 -30.99
CA ALA A 210 -25.24 -16.25 -29.90
C ALA A 210 -26.29 -15.61 -28.97
N GLY A 211 -27.49 -15.29 -29.49
CA GLY A 211 -28.62 -14.78 -28.71
C GLY A 211 -29.18 -15.80 -27.72
N GLN A 212 -29.33 -17.07 -28.13
CA GLN A 212 -29.78 -18.16 -27.26
C GLN A 212 -28.76 -18.47 -26.17
N LEU A 213 -27.45 -18.44 -26.49
CA LEU A 213 -26.39 -18.59 -25.47
C LEU A 213 -26.42 -17.44 -24.45
N GLY A 214 -26.68 -16.21 -24.91
CA GLY A 214 -26.86 -15.05 -24.04
C GLY A 214 -28.05 -15.20 -23.09
N GLU A 215 -29.18 -15.73 -23.58
CA GLU A 215 -30.38 -15.97 -22.77
C GLU A 215 -30.14 -17.05 -21.71
N VAL A 216 -29.54 -18.18 -22.08
CA VAL A 216 -29.16 -19.24 -21.12
C VAL A 216 -28.17 -18.72 -20.07
N THR A 217 -27.23 -17.85 -20.47
CA THR A 217 -26.31 -17.19 -19.54
C THR A 217 -27.05 -16.28 -18.57
N GLY A 218 -28.02 -15.51 -19.05
CA GLY A 218 -28.87 -14.65 -18.23
C GLY A 218 -29.71 -15.44 -17.22
N ILE A 219 -30.32 -16.55 -17.66
CA ILE A 219 -31.08 -17.47 -16.80
C ILE A 219 -30.20 -18.02 -15.67
N PHE A 220 -29.01 -18.53 -16.00
CA PHE A 220 -28.09 -19.05 -14.99
C PHE A 220 -27.62 -17.95 -14.03
N ALA A 221 -27.30 -16.76 -14.54
CA ALA A 221 -26.90 -15.62 -13.71
C ALA A 221 -28.01 -15.20 -12.73
N ASN A 222 -29.26 -15.11 -13.19
CA ASN A 222 -30.43 -14.84 -12.35
C ASN A 222 -30.64 -15.93 -11.30
N SER A 223 -30.54 -17.20 -11.72
CA SER A 223 -30.71 -18.38 -10.85
C SER A 223 -29.65 -18.47 -9.75
N ILE A 224 -28.43 -18.02 -10.03
CA ILE A 224 -27.37 -17.90 -9.02
C ILE A 224 -27.72 -16.82 -7.99
N GLY A 225 -28.29 -15.70 -8.43
CA GLY A 225 -28.74 -14.62 -7.55
C GLY A 225 -29.93 -15.02 -6.67
N SER A 226 -30.90 -15.74 -7.23
CA SER A 226 -32.08 -16.24 -6.52
C SER A 226 -31.81 -17.48 -5.66
N GLY A 227 -30.76 -18.25 -6.00
CA GLY A 227 -30.40 -19.49 -5.32
C GLY A 227 -31.12 -20.74 -5.82
N SER A 228 -32.07 -20.60 -6.76
CA SER A 228 -32.80 -21.71 -7.39
C SER A 228 -32.96 -21.47 -8.89
N LEU A 229 -32.94 -22.55 -9.67
CA LEU A 229 -33.30 -22.52 -11.09
C LEU A 229 -34.82 -22.69 -11.19
N PRO A 230 -35.58 -21.69 -11.69
CA PRO A 230 -37.02 -21.81 -11.86
C PRO A 230 -37.38 -23.00 -12.75
N GLN A 231 -38.52 -23.64 -12.48
CA GLN A 231 -38.92 -24.83 -13.24
C GLN A 231 -39.22 -24.51 -14.71
N GLU A 232 -39.72 -23.30 -14.99
CA GLU A 232 -39.96 -22.77 -16.33
C GLU A 232 -38.64 -22.64 -17.12
N ASP A 233 -37.62 -22.06 -16.49
CA ASP A 233 -36.29 -21.90 -17.06
C ASP A 233 -35.59 -23.24 -17.29
N LEU A 234 -35.73 -24.19 -16.35
CA LEU A 234 -35.22 -25.54 -16.49
C LEU A 234 -35.84 -26.25 -17.70
N GLN A 235 -37.15 -26.12 -17.89
CA GLN A 235 -37.87 -26.71 -19.04
C GLN A 235 -37.47 -26.05 -20.37
N TYR A 236 -37.24 -24.74 -20.38
CA TYR A 236 -36.79 -24.02 -21.57
C TYR A 236 -35.39 -24.49 -22.01
N VAL A 237 -34.42 -24.48 -21.09
CA VAL A 237 -33.03 -24.85 -21.37
C VAL A 237 -32.92 -26.34 -21.74
N SER A 238 -33.67 -27.23 -21.07
CA SER A 238 -33.66 -28.65 -21.39
C SER A 238 -34.24 -28.95 -22.77
N LYS A 239 -35.34 -28.29 -23.17
CA LYS A 239 -35.91 -28.41 -24.52
C LYS A 239 -34.90 -27.98 -25.58
N LEU A 240 -34.16 -26.89 -25.33
CA LEU A 240 -33.12 -26.42 -26.23
C LEU A 240 -31.97 -27.45 -26.34
N ILE A 241 -31.50 -27.99 -25.22
CA ILE A 241 -30.45 -29.04 -25.24
C ILE A 241 -30.93 -30.29 -25.98
N ALA A 242 -32.15 -30.76 -25.74
CA ALA A 242 -32.72 -31.94 -26.41
C ALA A 242 -32.78 -31.75 -27.94
N GLN A 243 -33.19 -30.56 -28.40
CA GLN A 243 -33.23 -30.22 -29.83
C GLN A 243 -31.83 -30.24 -30.48
N HIS A 244 -30.80 -29.75 -29.78
CA HIS A 244 -29.45 -29.63 -30.35
C HIS A 244 -28.56 -30.87 -30.16
N THR A 245 -28.90 -31.75 -29.22
CA THR A 245 -28.07 -32.94 -28.91
C THR A 245 -28.73 -34.28 -29.25
N GLY A 246 -30.04 -34.28 -29.52
CA GLY A 246 -30.81 -35.49 -29.83
C GLY A 246 -31.08 -36.40 -28.63
N ILE A 247 -30.80 -35.94 -27.40
CA ILE A 247 -31.08 -36.69 -26.16
C ILE A 247 -32.54 -36.56 -25.73
N SER A 248 -32.98 -37.46 -24.85
CA SER A 248 -34.34 -37.39 -24.29
C SER A 248 -34.53 -36.16 -23.41
N GLN A 249 -35.78 -35.65 -23.32
CA GLN A 249 -36.12 -34.51 -22.47
C GLN A 249 -35.71 -34.72 -21.01
N GLN A 250 -35.92 -35.92 -20.47
CA GLN A 250 -35.57 -36.27 -19.10
C GLN A 250 -34.05 -36.26 -18.86
N GLU A 251 -33.27 -36.70 -19.85
CA GLU A 251 -31.80 -36.65 -19.79
C GLU A 251 -31.26 -35.22 -19.91
N ALA A 252 -31.91 -34.38 -20.73
CA ALA A 252 -31.57 -32.97 -20.82
C ALA A 252 -31.83 -32.22 -19.51
N GLU A 253 -32.95 -32.48 -18.83
CA GLU A 253 -33.26 -31.91 -17.51
C GLU A 253 -32.21 -32.31 -16.45
N GLN A 254 -31.81 -33.58 -16.42
CA GLN A 254 -30.73 -34.04 -15.53
C GLN A 254 -29.40 -33.35 -15.83
N ARG A 255 -29.08 -33.13 -17.12
CA ARG A 255 -27.84 -32.44 -17.52
C ARG A 255 -27.84 -30.97 -17.09
N VAL A 256 -28.96 -30.26 -17.22
CA VAL A 256 -29.11 -28.87 -16.75
C VAL A 256 -28.91 -28.80 -15.25
N GLN A 257 -29.59 -29.68 -14.50
CA GLN A 257 -29.51 -29.72 -13.05
C GLN A 257 -28.09 -30.02 -12.54
N ALA A 258 -27.44 -31.04 -13.12
CA ALA A 258 -26.06 -31.40 -12.78
C ALA A 258 -25.07 -30.26 -13.10
N SER A 259 -25.32 -29.50 -14.16
CA SER A 259 -24.51 -28.35 -14.54
C SER A 259 -24.71 -27.17 -13.59
N TYR A 260 -25.97 -26.88 -13.22
CA TYR A 260 -26.32 -25.88 -12.22
C TYR A 260 -25.68 -26.19 -10.87
N GLU A 261 -25.70 -27.44 -10.42
CA GLU A 261 -25.05 -27.87 -9.18
C GLU A 261 -23.53 -27.70 -9.21
N LYS A 262 -22.87 -28.04 -10.34
CA LYS A 262 -21.42 -27.81 -10.52
C LYS A 262 -21.07 -26.32 -10.48
N VAL A 263 -21.87 -25.47 -11.12
CA VAL A 263 -21.68 -24.02 -11.09
C VAL A 263 -21.84 -23.47 -9.68
N GLN A 264 -22.89 -23.88 -8.97
CA GLN A 264 -23.10 -23.51 -7.56
C GLN A 264 -21.94 -23.96 -6.66
N MET A 265 -21.42 -25.18 -6.86
CA MET A 265 -20.26 -25.68 -6.12
C MET A 265 -19.01 -24.82 -6.39
N LYS A 266 -18.72 -24.50 -7.65
CA LYS A 266 -17.57 -23.67 -8.03
C LYS A 266 -17.68 -22.24 -7.50
N LEU A 267 -18.88 -21.68 -7.49
CA LEU A 267 -19.13 -20.36 -6.89
C LEU A 267 -18.97 -20.37 -5.38
N LYS A 268 -19.45 -21.39 -4.69
CA LYS A 268 -19.21 -21.56 -3.24
C LYS A 268 -17.71 -21.70 -2.95
N GLU A 269 -16.99 -22.51 -3.73
CA GLU A 269 -15.53 -22.67 -3.62
C GLU A 269 -14.81 -21.32 -3.85
N ALA A 270 -15.19 -20.58 -4.89
CA ALA A 270 -14.62 -19.26 -5.20
C ALA A 270 -14.94 -18.23 -4.12
N LYS A 271 -16.17 -18.20 -3.59
CA LYS A 271 -16.58 -17.33 -2.50
C LYS A 271 -15.78 -17.61 -1.22
N VAL A 272 -15.63 -18.88 -0.85
CA VAL A 272 -14.83 -19.28 0.32
C VAL A 272 -13.36 -18.90 0.11
N LYS A 273 -12.78 -19.16 -1.07
CA LYS A 273 -11.41 -18.74 -1.39
C LYS A 273 -11.25 -17.22 -1.33
N ALA A 274 -12.22 -16.46 -1.85
CA ALA A 274 -12.21 -15.00 -1.81
C ALA A 274 -12.31 -14.49 -0.36
N GLN A 275 -13.17 -15.07 0.46
CA GLN A 275 -13.29 -14.76 1.89
C GLN A 275 -11.99 -15.09 2.65
N GLN A 276 -11.40 -16.26 2.41
CA GLN A 276 -10.12 -16.66 3.01
C GLN A 276 -8.96 -15.75 2.59
N ALA A 277 -8.93 -15.35 1.32
CA ALA A 277 -7.95 -14.39 0.82
C ALA A 277 -8.13 -13.02 1.48
N ALA A 278 -9.37 -12.53 1.59
CA ALA A 278 -9.69 -11.28 2.28
C ALA A 278 -9.35 -11.33 3.78
N ASP A 279 -9.62 -12.44 4.46
CA ASP A 279 -9.28 -12.62 5.88
C ASP A 279 -7.78 -12.69 6.10
N THR A 280 -7.06 -13.41 5.24
CA THR A 280 -5.59 -13.44 5.26
C THR A 280 -5.02 -12.05 5.03
N ALA A 281 -5.48 -11.35 3.99
CA ALA A 281 -5.11 -9.98 3.68
C ALA A 281 -5.35 -9.05 4.86
N ARG A 282 -6.52 -9.14 5.50
CA ARG A 282 -6.87 -8.36 6.71
C ARG A 282 -5.91 -8.65 7.85
N LYS A 283 -5.67 -9.92 8.19
CA LYS A 283 -4.76 -10.31 9.29
C LYS A 283 -3.33 -9.83 9.04
N THR A 284 -2.80 -10.05 7.84
CA THR A 284 -1.47 -9.59 7.45
C THR A 284 -1.37 -8.07 7.51
N THR A 285 -2.36 -7.36 6.97
CA THR A 285 -2.38 -5.88 6.98
C THR A 285 -2.43 -5.34 8.41
N SER A 286 -3.31 -5.86 9.26
CA SER A 286 -3.40 -5.44 10.67
C SER A 286 -2.08 -5.69 11.42
N TYR A 287 -1.44 -6.84 11.20
CA TYR A 287 -0.16 -7.17 11.82
C TYR A 287 0.98 -6.24 11.34
N VAL A 288 1.09 -6.02 10.04
CA VAL A 288 2.08 -5.10 9.45
C VAL A 288 1.87 -3.66 9.94
N MET A 289 0.63 -3.18 9.99
CA MET A 289 0.32 -1.83 10.48
C MET A 289 0.70 -1.65 11.95
N LEU A 290 0.37 -2.64 12.79
CA LEU A 290 0.72 -2.60 14.22
C LEU A 290 2.23 -2.52 14.41
N TRP A 291 3.00 -3.37 13.71
CA TRP A 291 4.45 -3.36 13.83
C TRP A 291 5.09 -2.13 13.21
N THR A 292 4.57 -1.63 12.10
CA THR A 292 5.03 -0.37 11.50
C THR A 292 4.81 0.79 12.47
N PHE A 293 3.66 0.84 13.15
CA PHE A 293 3.38 1.83 14.19
C PHE A 293 4.41 1.74 15.33
N ILE A 294 4.70 0.53 15.84
CA ILE A 294 5.72 0.34 16.87
C ILE A 294 7.11 0.79 16.39
N SER A 295 7.52 0.40 15.18
CA SER A 295 8.81 0.81 14.60
C SER A 295 8.91 2.33 14.45
N LEU A 296 7.83 3.00 14.05
CA LEU A 296 7.77 4.45 13.92
C LEU A 296 7.92 5.16 15.28
N LEU A 297 7.28 4.64 16.34
CA LEU A 297 7.46 5.17 17.69
C LEU A 297 8.91 5.02 18.17
N ILE A 298 9.53 3.88 17.90
CA ILE A 298 10.95 3.65 18.19
C ILE A 298 11.81 4.66 17.42
N GLY A 299 11.53 4.88 16.13
CA GLY A 299 12.22 5.88 15.32
C GLY A 299 12.12 7.29 15.91
N ALA A 300 10.91 7.73 16.28
CA ALA A 300 10.67 9.04 16.91
C ALA A 300 11.49 9.22 18.20
N PHE A 301 11.51 8.19 19.04
CA PHE A 301 12.28 8.18 20.28
C PHE A 301 13.79 8.24 20.02
N ILE A 302 14.30 7.43 19.09
CA ILE A 302 15.73 7.40 18.74
C ILE A 302 16.18 8.72 18.12
N ALA A 303 15.41 9.32 17.20
CA ALA A 303 15.74 10.63 16.65
C ALA A 303 15.85 11.70 17.74
N SER A 304 14.91 11.68 18.69
CA SER A 304 14.89 12.59 19.83
C SER A 304 16.15 12.45 20.69
N LEU A 305 16.52 11.21 21.05
CA LEU A 305 17.74 10.94 21.83
C LEU A 305 19.02 11.31 21.06
N SER A 306 19.14 10.89 19.81
CA SER A 306 20.33 11.18 18.99
C SER A 306 20.53 12.68 18.75
N ALA A 307 19.45 13.46 18.68
CA ALA A 307 19.54 14.91 18.60
C ALA A 307 20.13 15.55 19.87
N THR A 308 19.82 15.02 21.06
CA THR A 308 20.48 15.48 22.30
C THR A 308 21.98 15.20 22.28
N PHE A 309 22.39 14.06 21.73
CA PHE A 309 23.81 13.72 21.61
C PHE A 309 24.53 14.63 20.60
N GLY A 310 23.92 14.86 19.42
CA GLY A 310 24.45 15.80 18.43
C GLY A 310 24.51 17.24 18.93
N GLY A 311 23.48 17.67 19.68
CA GLY A 311 23.42 18.99 20.32
C GLY A 311 24.50 19.18 21.38
N ARG A 312 24.75 18.18 22.23
CA ARG A 312 25.84 18.20 23.20
C ARG A 312 27.20 18.37 22.52
N GLN A 313 27.47 17.67 21.42
CA GLN A 313 28.73 17.79 20.69
C GLN A 313 28.91 19.14 19.99
N ARG A 314 27.82 19.80 19.60
CA ARG A 314 27.85 21.18 19.10
C ARG A 314 28.18 22.17 20.22
N ASP A 315 27.74 21.88 21.45
CA ASP A 315 27.85 22.80 22.57
C ASP A 315 29.18 22.70 23.33
N LEU A 316 29.90 21.57 23.20
CA LEU A 316 31.32 21.41 23.59
C LEU A 316 32.22 22.32 22.76
#